data_AF-X6M3U5-F1
#
_entry.id   AF-X6M3U5-F1
#
_cell.length_a   1.000
_cell.length_b   1.000
_cell.length_c   1.000
_cell.angle_alpha   90.00
_cell.angle_beta   90.00
_cell.angle_gamma   90.00
#
_symmetry.space_group_name_H-M   'P 1'
#
loop_
_entity.id
_entity.type
_entity.pdbx_description
1 polymer ?
#
loop_
_entity_poly.entity_id
_entity_poly.type
_entity_poly.pdbx_seq_one_letter_code
_entity_poly.pdbx_strand_id
1 'polypeptide(L)'
;MKQIIKNAVELGKSAVELGKSAVELGKCAVREIEKTEIGKTAVREIEKTAAQELRKIVQKCSNNPKNIISDKDMKQFIAYFSKIHNQKNESEILREMCLQILWNLLNYPKETKYRQISRRNLYNNLKRKCSRLKVSEKIILEKMEYLLKRFGFQKGNDENWYYQKDVEIISLWGYYNEWANGQPMYYLYETKLPIPKTVDILDGEQWKEYEIVLDYKYRRIVLRENAGLNIRSLQIGNPKRSSLEFGVDIQWYN
;
A
#
# COMPACT_ATOMS: atom_id res chain seq x y z
N MET A 1 10.34 37.03 -22.62
CA MET A 1 11.50 36.11 -22.75
C MET A 1 11.98 35.56 -21.40
N LYS A 2 12.34 36.38 -20.41
CA LYS A 2 12.78 35.90 -19.06
C LYS A 2 11.79 34.95 -18.35
N GLN A 3 10.49 35.23 -18.42
CA GLN A 3 9.46 34.38 -17.79
C GLN A 3 9.35 32.99 -18.44
N ILE A 4 9.52 32.90 -19.76
CA ILE A 4 9.47 31.63 -20.50
C ILE A 4 10.66 30.73 -20.11
N ILE A 5 11.84 31.33 -19.98
CA ILE A 5 13.05 30.63 -19.53
C ILE A 5 12.89 30.12 -18.10
N LYS A 6 12.31 30.93 -17.19
CA LYS A 6 12.04 30.51 -15.81
C LYS A 6 11.07 29.31 -15.75
N ASN A 7 9.98 29.35 -16.51
CA ASN A 7 9.00 28.26 -16.58
C ASN A 7 9.61 26.98 -17.16
N ALA A 8 10.47 27.09 -18.18
CA ALA A 8 11.17 25.95 -18.77
C ALA A 8 12.16 25.29 -17.79
N VAL A 9 12.86 26.09 -16.98
CA VAL A 9 13.78 25.59 -15.95
C VAL A 9 13.01 24.89 -14.81
N GLU A 10 11.87 25.43 -14.37
CA GLU A 10 11.03 24.77 -13.37
C GLU A 10 10.44 23.45 -13.89
N LEU A 11 9.94 23.43 -15.13
CA LEU A 11 9.49 22.20 -15.80
C LEU A 11 10.62 21.16 -15.89
N GLY A 12 11.85 21.56 -16.22
CA GLY A 12 13.01 20.69 -16.23
C GLY A 12 13.33 20.09 -14.86
N LYS A 13 13.25 20.90 -13.79
CA LYS A 13 13.47 20.42 -12.41
C LYS A 13 12.38 19.43 -11.97
N SER A 14 11.12 19.74 -12.23
CA SER A 14 10.00 18.83 -11.94
C SER A 14 10.08 17.52 -12.72
N ALA A 15 10.51 17.56 -14.00
CA ALA A 15 10.75 16.37 -14.80
C ALA A 15 11.89 15.50 -14.25
N VAL A 16 12.96 16.11 -13.74
CA VAL A 16 14.07 15.40 -13.09
C VAL A 16 13.63 14.73 -11.78
N GLU A 17 12.86 15.40 -10.94
CA GLU A 17 12.31 14.79 -9.71
C GLU A 17 11.31 13.66 -9.99
N LEU A 18 10.47 13.84 -11.01
CA LEU A 18 9.57 12.79 -11.49
C LEU A 18 10.34 11.60 -12.05
N GLY A 19 11.41 11.84 -12.81
CA GLY A 19 12.32 10.80 -13.29
C GLY A 19 12.95 10.02 -12.15
N LYS A 20 13.43 10.68 -11.10
CA LYS A 20 13.98 10.02 -9.89
C LYS A 20 12.92 9.17 -9.18
N SER A 21 11.70 9.68 -9.03
CA SER A 21 10.60 8.97 -8.38
C SER A 21 10.10 7.76 -9.19
N ALA A 22 10.05 7.88 -10.52
CA ALA A 22 9.72 6.78 -11.41
C ALA A 22 10.82 5.70 -11.45
N VAL A 23 12.09 6.09 -11.38
CA VAL A 23 13.22 5.15 -11.24
C VAL A 23 13.13 4.36 -9.94
N GLU A 24 12.81 4.99 -8.81
CA GLU A 24 12.65 4.29 -7.54
C GLU A 24 11.43 3.34 -7.51
N LEU A 25 10.32 3.74 -8.13
CA LEU A 25 9.15 2.86 -8.29
C LEU A 25 9.41 1.70 -9.25
N GLY A 26 10.14 1.96 -10.35
CA GLY A 26 10.60 0.94 -11.29
C GLY A 26 11.47 -0.10 -10.59
N LYS A 27 12.46 0.33 -9.81
CA LYS A 27 13.30 -0.58 -9.01
C LYS A 27 12.51 -1.43 -8.01
N CYS A 28 11.40 -0.93 -7.45
CA CYS A 28 10.56 -1.72 -6.55
C CYS A 28 9.76 -2.81 -7.30
N ALA A 29 9.22 -2.50 -8.48
CA ALA A 29 8.46 -3.46 -9.29
C ALA A 29 9.36 -4.52 -9.97
N VAL A 30 10.54 -4.10 -10.41
CA VAL A 30 11.63 -4.94 -10.95
C VAL A 30 12.01 -6.04 -9.95
N ARG A 31 12.20 -5.70 -8.68
CA ARG A 31 12.63 -6.65 -7.64
C ARG A 31 11.58 -7.69 -7.24
N GLU A 32 10.30 -7.46 -7.51
CA GLU A 32 9.23 -8.46 -7.30
C GLU A 32 9.24 -9.56 -8.36
N ILE A 33 9.53 -9.18 -9.61
CA ILE A 33 9.57 -10.12 -10.73
C ILE A 33 10.89 -10.93 -10.68
N GLU A 34 11.99 -10.38 -10.15
CA GLU A 34 13.28 -11.06 -9.95
C GLU A 34 13.27 -12.25 -8.97
N LYS A 35 12.19 -12.50 -8.22
CA LYS A 35 12.07 -13.66 -7.32
C LYS A 35 12.01 -15.01 -8.06
N THR A 36 11.81 -15.00 -9.38
CA THR A 36 11.88 -16.19 -10.25
C THR A 36 12.94 -15.98 -11.34
N GLU A 37 13.63 -17.04 -11.78
CA GLU A 37 14.67 -16.92 -12.81
C GLU A 37 14.12 -16.41 -14.16
N ILE A 38 12.86 -16.76 -14.46
CA ILE A 38 12.08 -16.25 -15.60
C ILE A 38 11.82 -14.75 -15.43
N GLY A 39 11.46 -14.32 -14.23
CA GLY A 39 11.19 -12.93 -13.96
C GLY A 39 12.46 -12.05 -13.91
N LYS A 40 13.61 -12.55 -13.45
CA LYS A 40 14.89 -11.82 -13.61
C LYS A 40 15.20 -11.51 -15.07
N THR A 41 14.92 -12.45 -15.96
CA THR A 41 15.12 -12.27 -17.41
C THR A 41 14.14 -11.23 -17.96
N ALA A 42 12.85 -11.32 -17.61
CA ALA A 42 11.83 -10.36 -18.04
C ALA A 42 12.10 -8.94 -17.52
N VAL A 43 12.61 -8.81 -16.30
CA VAL A 43 12.99 -7.53 -15.68
C VAL A 43 14.15 -6.88 -16.40
N ARG A 44 15.22 -7.63 -16.66
CA ARG A 44 16.37 -7.10 -17.41
C ARG A 44 15.98 -6.68 -18.82
N GLU A 45 15.05 -7.39 -19.46
CA GLU A 45 14.51 -6.96 -20.75
C GLU A 45 13.69 -5.68 -20.63
N ILE A 46 12.78 -5.56 -19.65
CA ILE A 46 11.99 -4.35 -19.41
C ILE A 46 12.90 -3.15 -19.09
N GLU A 47 13.90 -3.32 -18.23
CA GLU A 47 14.87 -2.27 -17.91
C GLU A 47 15.71 -1.87 -19.13
N LYS A 48 16.16 -2.86 -19.93
CA LYS A 48 16.90 -2.62 -21.18
C LYS A 48 16.04 -1.88 -22.20
N THR A 49 14.77 -2.25 -22.34
CA THR A 49 13.80 -1.58 -23.23
C THR A 49 13.50 -0.16 -22.73
N ALA A 50 13.22 0.03 -21.44
CA ALA A 50 12.95 1.35 -20.86
C ALA A 50 14.17 2.27 -20.95
N ALA A 51 15.38 1.75 -20.68
CA ALA A 51 16.62 2.49 -20.86
C ALA A 51 16.91 2.82 -22.32
N GLN A 52 16.60 1.92 -23.27
CA GLN A 52 16.71 2.20 -24.70
C GLN A 52 15.71 3.28 -25.14
N GLU A 53 14.46 3.23 -24.70
CA GLU A 53 13.46 4.26 -25.02
C GLU A 53 13.83 5.62 -24.41
N LEU A 54 14.28 5.66 -23.15
CA LEU A 54 14.79 6.88 -22.54
C LEU A 54 16.02 7.42 -23.28
N ARG A 55 16.95 6.56 -23.70
CA ARG A 55 18.10 6.95 -24.53
C ARG A 55 17.66 7.50 -25.88
N LYS A 56 16.67 6.90 -26.54
CA LYS A 56 16.12 7.42 -27.80
C LYS A 56 15.50 8.80 -27.62
N ILE A 57 14.74 9.02 -26.56
CA ILE A 57 14.14 10.32 -26.22
C ILE A 57 15.25 11.35 -25.97
N VAL A 58 16.23 11.02 -25.12
CA VAL A 58 17.38 11.91 -24.82
C VAL A 58 18.18 12.22 -26.08
N GLN A 59 18.50 11.23 -26.92
CA GLN A 59 19.24 11.42 -28.16
C GLN A 59 18.46 12.28 -29.17
N LYS A 60 17.14 12.07 -29.28
CA LYS A 60 16.25 12.87 -30.14
C LYS A 60 16.20 14.33 -29.68
N CYS A 61 16.20 14.57 -28.38
CA CYS A 61 16.26 15.91 -27.80
C CYS A 61 17.64 16.57 -27.98
N SER A 62 18.73 15.81 -27.86
CA SER A 62 20.11 16.32 -28.02
C SER A 62 20.47 16.65 -29.47
N ASN A 63 20.00 15.86 -30.43
CA ASN A 63 20.39 16.01 -31.85
C ASN A 63 19.62 17.12 -32.58
N ASN A 64 18.51 17.62 -32.01
CA ASN A 64 17.81 18.76 -32.57
C ASN A 64 17.08 19.54 -31.46
N PRO A 65 17.72 20.55 -30.84
CA PRO A 65 17.12 21.33 -29.77
C PRO A 65 15.87 22.14 -30.21
N LYS A 66 15.54 22.16 -31.51
CA LYS A 66 14.30 22.74 -32.05
C LYS A 66 13.15 21.73 -32.19
N ASN A 67 13.40 20.43 -32.01
CA ASN A 67 12.32 19.42 -31.98
C ASN A 67 11.64 19.48 -30.62
N ILE A 68 10.62 20.34 -30.53
CA ILE A 68 9.67 20.38 -29.44
C ILE A 68 9.06 18.97 -29.34
N ILE A 69 9.17 18.31 -28.18
CA ILE A 69 8.43 17.08 -27.88
C ILE A 69 7.01 17.32 -28.32
N SER A 70 6.49 16.48 -29.23
CA SER A 70 5.16 16.74 -29.77
C SER A 70 4.17 16.80 -28.61
N ASP A 71 3.20 17.72 -28.68
CA ASP A 71 2.15 17.84 -27.65
C ASP A 71 1.49 16.49 -27.35
N LYS A 72 1.40 15.62 -28.38
CA LYS A 72 0.96 14.23 -28.28
C LYS A 72 1.84 13.37 -27.37
N ASP A 73 3.16 13.39 -27.58
CA ASP A 73 4.11 12.61 -26.77
C ASP A 73 4.11 13.06 -25.31
N MET A 74 4.00 14.38 -25.08
CA MET A 74 3.93 14.94 -23.72
C MET A 74 2.62 14.56 -23.01
N LYS A 75 1.48 14.59 -23.72
CA LYS A 75 0.19 14.12 -23.19
C LYS A 75 0.23 12.63 -22.83
N GLN A 76 0.84 11.79 -23.66
CA GLN A 76 0.98 10.36 -23.39
C GLN A 76 1.85 10.08 -22.17
N PHE A 77 2.96 10.81 -22.02
CA PHE A 77 3.82 10.74 -20.84
C PHE A 77 3.08 11.15 -19.56
N ILE A 78 2.38 12.29 -19.58
CA ILE A 78 1.58 12.76 -18.44
C ILE A 78 0.49 11.73 -18.05
N ALA A 79 -0.18 11.13 -19.04
CA ALA A 79 -1.18 10.09 -18.80
C ALA A 79 -0.58 8.84 -18.12
N TYR A 80 0.59 8.38 -18.58
CA TYR A 80 1.31 7.26 -17.98
C TYR A 80 1.73 7.53 -16.53
N PHE A 81 2.31 8.71 -16.25
CA PHE A 81 2.70 9.10 -14.90
C PHE A 81 1.49 9.26 -13.97
N SER A 82 0.40 9.83 -14.47
CA SER A 82 -0.86 9.94 -13.72
C SER A 82 -1.39 8.55 -13.36
N LYS A 83 -1.29 7.58 -14.27
CA LYS A 83 -1.69 6.19 -13.99
C LYS A 83 -0.85 5.56 -12.88
N ILE A 84 0.48 5.68 -12.91
CA ILE A 84 1.37 5.15 -11.86
C ILE A 84 1.08 5.81 -10.51
N HIS A 85 1.00 7.15 -10.50
CA HIS A 85 0.73 7.91 -9.29
C HIS A 85 -0.63 7.55 -8.69
N ASN A 86 -1.66 7.43 -9.52
CA ASN A 86 -2.99 7.01 -9.07
C ASN A 86 -2.97 5.58 -8.49
N GLN A 87 -2.26 4.64 -9.11
CA GLN A 87 -2.11 3.28 -8.57
C GLN A 87 -1.43 3.26 -7.18
N LYS A 88 -0.44 4.13 -6.96
CA LYS A 88 0.23 4.29 -5.67
C LYS A 88 -0.75 4.82 -4.61
N ASN A 89 -1.48 5.88 -4.94
CA ASN A 89 -2.46 6.47 -4.04
C ASN A 89 -3.62 5.51 -3.75
N GLU A 90 -4.08 4.77 -4.75
CA GLU A 90 -5.09 3.73 -4.59
C GLU A 90 -4.64 2.67 -3.60
N SER A 91 -3.44 2.13 -3.82
CA SER A 91 -2.84 1.12 -2.94
C SER A 91 -2.63 1.64 -1.51
N GLU A 92 -2.33 2.93 -1.35
CA GLU A 92 -2.20 3.54 -0.02
C GLU A 92 -3.52 3.55 0.75
N ILE A 93 -4.63 3.93 0.09
CA ILE A 93 -5.97 3.93 0.70
C ILE A 93 -6.36 2.51 1.07
N LEU A 94 -6.29 1.57 0.11
CA LEU A 94 -6.69 0.18 0.35
C LEU A 94 -5.87 -0.45 1.46
N ARG A 95 -4.54 -0.25 1.46
CA ARG A 95 -3.67 -0.77 2.52
C ARG A 95 -4.05 -0.24 3.90
N GLU A 96 -4.34 1.05 4.02
CA GLU A 96 -4.78 1.62 5.30
C GLU A 96 -6.04 0.94 5.82
N MET A 97 -7.04 0.83 4.94
CA MET A 97 -8.35 0.27 5.29
C MET A 97 -8.22 -1.20 5.65
N CYS A 98 -7.54 -1.99 4.82
CA CYS A 98 -7.33 -3.42 5.05
C CYS A 98 -6.59 -3.69 6.34
N LEU A 99 -5.46 -3.01 6.61
CA LEU A 99 -4.69 -3.24 7.83
C LEU A 99 -5.51 -2.92 9.08
N GLN A 100 -6.34 -1.87 9.04
CA GLN A 100 -7.17 -1.51 10.19
C GLN A 100 -8.30 -2.53 10.41
N ILE A 101 -8.97 -2.97 9.35
CA ILE A 101 -10.04 -3.98 9.44
C ILE A 101 -9.48 -5.32 9.91
N LEU A 102 -8.42 -5.81 9.27
CA LEU A 102 -7.77 -7.07 9.62
C LEU A 102 -7.24 -7.05 11.04
N TRP A 103 -6.62 -5.94 11.47
CA TRP A 103 -6.15 -5.79 12.84
C TRP A 103 -7.27 -5.89 13.87
N ASN A 104 -8.39 -5.20 13.62
CA ASN A 104 -9.53 -5.24 14.53
C ASN A 104 -10.09 -6.67 14.66
N LEU A 105 -10.18 -7.41 13.55
CA LEU A 105 -10.61 -8.81 13.58
C LEU A 105 -9.62 -9.73 14.29
N LEU A 106 -8.31 -9.53 14.09
CA LEU A 106 -7.27 -10.36 14.72
C LEU A 106 -7.19 -10.14 16.22
N ASN A 107 -7.31 -8.89 16.68
CA ASN A 107 -7.23 -8.56 18.11
C ASN A 107 -8.51 -8.85 18.88
N TYR A 108 -9.65 -8.70 18.22
CA TYR A 108 -10.94 -8.77 18.86
C TYR A 108 -11.84 -9.74 18.11
N PRO A 109 -11.41 -11.01 17.96
CA PRO A 109 -12.09 -11.95 17.08
C PRO A 109 -13.50 -12.24 17.55
N LYS A 110 -13.85 -12.08 18.83
CA LYS A 110 -15.20 -12.37 19.36
C LYS A 110 -16.12 -11.14 19.45
N GLU A 111 -15.59 -9.95 19.22
CA GLU A 111 -16.32 -8.70 19.41
C GLU A 111 -17.17 -8.37 18.18
N THR A 112 -18.50 -8.37 18.33
CA THR A 112 -19.45 -8.16 17.23
C THR A 112 -19.25 -6.82 16.52
N LYS A 113 -18.89 -5.77 17.26
CA LYS A 113 -18.66 -4.42 16.69
C LYS A 113 -17.55 -4.37 15.64
N TYR A 114 -16.54 -5.25 15.72
CA TYR A 114 -15.46 -5.32 14.73
C TYR A 114 -15.75 -6.29 13.59
N ARG A 115 -16.78 -7.13 13.76
CA ARG A 115 -17.31 -8.03 12.73
C ARG A 115 -18.36 -7.35 11.85
N GLN A 116 -18.75 -6.10 12.13
CA GLN A 116 -19.71 -5.35 11.33
C GLN A 116 -19.09 -4.06 10.78
N ILE A 117 -19.29 -3.78 9.50
CA ILE A 117 -18.86 -2.53 8.86
C ILE A 117 -20.07 -1.88 8.19
N SER A 118 -20.44 -0.70 8.68
CA SER A 118 -21.50 0.11 8.06
C SER A 118 -21.11 0.54 6.65
N ARG A 119 -21.97 0.30 5.66
CA ARG A 119 -21.75 0.73 4.27
C ARG A 119 -21.60 2.24 4.16
N ARG A 120 -22.43 2.99 4.88
CA ARG A 120 -22.37 4.45 4.92
C ARG A 120 -21.04 4.94 5.48
N ASN A 121 -20.60 4.37 6.59
CA ASN A 121 -19.34 4.79 7.22
C ASN A 121 -18.13 4.40 6.38
N LEU A 122 -18.15 3.21 5.77
CA LEU A 122 -17.12 2.77 4.82
C LEU A 122 -17.04 3.74 3.64
N TYR A 123 -18.17 4.01 2.98
CA TYR A 123 -18.22 4.91 1.82
C TYR A 123 -17.74 6.32 2.17
N ASN A 124 -18.24 6.92 3.25
CA ASN A 124 -17.83 8.27 3.67
C ASN A 124 -16.34 8.34 3.99
N ASN A 125 -15.80 7.30 4.62
CA ASN A 125 -14.37 7.25 4.92
C ASN A 125 -13.52 7.15 3.65
N LEU A 126 -13.87 6.23 2.74
CA LEU A 126 -13.20 6.05 1.46
C LEU A 126 -13.29 7.34 0.62
N LYS A 127 -14.47 7.95 0.54
CA LYS A 127 -14.72 9.22 -0.15
C LYS A 127 -13.75 10.30 0.31
N ARG A 128 -13.68 10.56 1.62
CA ARG A 128 -12.75 11.54 2.21
C ARG A 128 -11.28 11.24 1.84
N LYS A 129 -10.87 9.97 1.88
CA LYS A 129 -9.50 9.56 1.51
C LYS A 129 -9.23 9.74 0.02
N CYS A 130 -10.20 9.41 -0.84
CA CYS A 130 -10.13 9.56 -2.29
C CYS A 130 -10.02 11.04 -2.68
N SER A 131 -10.85 11.92 -2.10
CA SER A 131 -10.78 13.37 -2.36
C SER A 131 -9.42 13.93 -1.96
N ARG A 132 -8.86 13.50 -0.82
CA ARG A 132 -7.54 13.93 -0.35
C ARG A 132 -6.41 13.52 -1.31
N LEU A 133 -6.46 12.31 -1.87
CA LEU A 133 -5.42 11.79 -2.76
C LEU A 133 -5.73 11.92 -4.26
N LYS A 134 -6.84 12.60 -4.61
CA LYS A 134 -7.32 12.80 -5.98
C LYS A 134 -7.49 11.49 -6.77
N VAL A 135 -8.06 10.48 -6.11
CA VAL A 135 -8.32 9.14 -6.67
C VAL A 135 -9.81 8.95 -6.94
N SER A 136 -10.17 8.10 -7.92
CA SER A 136 -11.57 7.75 -8.20
C SER A 136 -12.22 6.99 -7.04
N GLU A 137 -13.26 7.60 -6.45
CA GLU A 137 -14.07 7.01 -5.37
C GLU A 137 -14.68 5.67 -5.78
N LYS A 138 -15.21 5.59 -7.02
CA LYS A 138 -15.87 4.39 -7.54
C LYS A 138 -14.91 3.19 -7.60
N ILE A 139 -13.70 3.41 -8.14
CA ILE A 139 -12.69 2.35 -8.28
C ILE A 139 -12.26 1.83 -6.90
N ILE A 140 -12.05 2.73 -5.94
CA ILE A 140 -11.66 2.34 -4.58
C ILE A 140 -12.76 1.59 -3.86
N LEU A 141 -14.01 2.03 -4.00
CA LEU A 141 -15.14 1.34 -3.40
C LEU A 141 -15.26 -0.09 -3.95
N GLU A 142 -15.24 -0.28 -5.27
CA GLU A 142 -15.32 -1.60 -5.91
C GLU A 142 -14.19 -2.54 -5.44
N LYS A 143 -12.95 -2.04 -5.39
CA LYS A 143 -11.80 -2.80 -4.88
C LYS A 143 -11.94 -3.16 -3.40
N MET A 144 -12.43 -2.22 -2.59
CA MET A 144 -12.63 -2.46 -1.16
C MET A 144 -13.73 -3.49 -0.91
N GLU A 145 -14.85 -3.41 -1.62
CA GLU A 145 -15.92 -4.40 -1.54
C GLU A 145 -15.43 -5.81 -1.96
N TYR A 146 -14.59 -5.89 -3.00
CA TYR A 146 -13.93 -7.14 -3.39
C TYR A 146 -13.03 -7.70 -2.27
N LEU A 147 -12.22 -6.86 -1.64
CA LEU A 147 -11.32 -7.26 -0.54
C LEU A 147 -12.09 -7.72 0.69
N LEU A 148 -13.18 -7.05 1.04
CA LEU A 148 -14.07 -7.47 2.13
C LEU A 148 -14.61 -8.88 1.89
N LYS A 149 -15.08 -9.18 0.68
CA LYS A 149 -15.51 -10.53 0.30
C LYS A 149 -14.36 -11.54 0.42
N ARG A 150 -13.16 -11.19 -0.08
CA ARG A 150 -11.95 -12.03 0.00
C ARG A 150 -11.57 -12.36 1.45
N PHE A 151 -11.77 -11.42 2.38
CA PHE A 151 -11.53 -11.65 3.80
C PHE A 151 -12.60 -12.51 4.48
N GLY A 152 -13.78 -12.66 3.87
CA GLY A 152 -14.89 -13.46 4.42
C GLY A 152 -16.10 -12.65 4.88
N PHE A 153 -16.10 -11.32 4.69
CA PHE A 153 -17.29 -10.51 4.93
C PHE A 153 -18.37 -10.81 3.88
N GLN A 154 -19.62 -10.80 4.35
CA GLN A 154 -20.80 -10.95 3.53
C GLN A 154 -21.65 -9.69 3.65
N LYS A 155 -22.35 -9.35 2.56
CA LYS A 155 -23.23 -8.19 2.55
C LYS A 155 -24.61 -8.60 3.08
N GLY A 156 -25.10 -7.90 4.09
CA GLY A 156 -26.44 -8.10 4.65
C GLY A 156 -27.52 -7.42 3.81
N ASN A 157 -28.78 -7.65 4.20
CA ASN A 157 -29.95 -7.06 3.54
C ASN A 157 -30.02 -5.54 3.71
N ASP A 158 -29.42 -5.01 4.77
CA ASP A 158 -29.27 -3.57 5.03
C ASP A 158 -28.04 -2.95 4.33
N GLU A 159 -27.46 -3.71 3.41
CA GLU A 159 -26.24 -3.41 2.67
C GLU A 159 -24.96 -3.27 3.50
N ASN A 160 -24.99 -3.49 4.82
CA ASN A 160 -23.81 -3.50 5.67
C ASN A 160 -22.99 -4.78 5.46
N TRP A 161 -21.73 -4.76 5.90
CA TRP A 161 -20.83 -5.91 5.79
C TRP A 161 -20.70 -6.62 7.13
N TYR A 162 -20.80 -7.94 7.11
CA TYR A 162 -20.79 -8.79 8.29
C TYR A 162 -19.79 -9.94 8.16
N TYR A 163 -18.99 -10.16 9.20
CA TYR A 163 -18.14 -11.32 9.36
C TYR A 163 -18.85 -12.34 10.26
N GLN A 164 -19.69 -13.18 9.66
CA GLN A 164 -20.60 -14.07 10.39
C GLN A 164 -19.95 -15.37 10.87
N LYS A 165 -18.89 -15.82 10.19
CA LYS A 165 -18.19 -17.05 10.54
C LYS A 165 -17.29 -16.85 11.75
N ASP A 166 -16.90 -17.95 12.39
CA ASP A 166 -15.77 -17.90 13.32
C ASP A 166 -14.53 -17.39 12.59
N VAL A 167 -13.77 -16.56 13.30
CA VAL A 167 -12.61 -15.88 12.73
C VAL A 167 -11.51 -16.91 12.50
N GLU A 168 -11.20 -17.17 11.23
CA GLU A 168 -10.06 -17.98 10.83
C GLU A 168 -8.78 -17.16 10.97
N ILE A 169 -8.19 -17.16 12.18
CA ILE A 169 -7.03 -16.32 12.52
C ILE A 169 -5.85 -16.55 11.57
N ILE A 170 -5.61 -17.80 11.15
CA ILE A 170 -4.52 -18.13 10.20
C ILE A 170 -4.76 -17.47 8.83
N SER A 171 -5.98 -17.55 8.31
CA SER A 171 -6.37 -16.94 7.03
C SER A 171 -6.25 -15.41 7.09
N LEU A 172 -6.78 -14.79 8.16
CA LEU A 172 -6.69 -13.34 8.34
C LEU A 172 -5.26 -12.85 8.58
N TRP A 173 -4.44 -13.64 9.27
CA TRP A 173 -3.03 -13.37 9.46
C TRP A 173 -2.29 -13.35 8.13
N GLY A 174 -2.55 -14.31 7.24
CA GLY A 174 -1.98 -14.34 5.90
C GLY A 174 -2.29 -13.06 5.12
N TYR A 175 -3.55 -12.60 5.15
CA TYR A 175 -3.92 -11.32 4.53
C TYR A 175 -3.25 -10.13 5.20
N TYR A 176 -3.16 -10.11 6.52
CA TYR A 176 -2.52 -9.01 7.25
C TYR A 176 -1.04 -8.90 6.89
N ASN A 177 -0.35 -10.04 6.86
CA ASN A 177 1.05 -10.16 6.48
C ASN A 177 1.27 -9.68 5.02
N GLU A 178 0.43 -10.11 4.08
CA GLU A 178 0.44 -9.65 2.67
C GLU A 178 0.38 -8.12 2.58
N TRP A 179 -0.58 -7.50 3.28
CA TRP A 179 -0.79 -6.04 3.22
C TRP A 179 0.29 -5.23 3.95
N ALA A 180 0.81 -5.76 5.07
CA ALA A 180 1.85 -5.10 5.86
C ALA A 180 3.20 -5.12 5.14
N ASN A 181 3.59 -6.26 4.56
CA ASN A 181 4.82 -6.36 3.78
C ASN A 181 4.74 -5.58 2.47
N GLY A 182 3.54 -5.32 1.95
CA GLY A 182 3.34 -4.41 0.83
C GLY A 182 3.63 -2.93 1.14
N GLN A 183 4.01 -2.55 2.36
CA GLN A 183 4.34 -1.16 2.72
C GLN A 183 5.66 -0.70 2.06
N PRO A 184 5.75 0.54 1.53
CA PRO A 184 6.98 1.05 0.90
C PRO A 184 8.25 0.94 1.78
N MET A 185 8.11 1.11 3.10
CA MET A 185 9.22 1.01 4.04
C MET A 185 9.81 -0.39 4.12
N TYR A 186 8.97 -1.44 3.97
CA TYR A 186 9.43 -2.82 4.00
C TYR A 186 10.51 -3.06 2.92
N TYR A 187 10.27 -2.59 1.70
CA TYR A 187 11.21 -2.70 0.58
C TYR A 187 12.52 -1.93 0.78
N LEU A 188 12.47 -0.77 1.46
CA LEU A 188 13.67 0.00 1.76
C LEU A 188 14.60 -0.71 2.75
N TYR A 189 14.04 -1.54 3.65
CA TYR A 189 14.81 -2.25 4.67
C TYR A 189 15.22 -3.67 4.26
N GLU A 190 14.36 -4.43 3.57
CA GLU A 190 14.72 -5.78 3.07
C GLU A 190 16.00 -5.76 2.22
N THR A 191 16.21 -4.67 1.49
CA THR A 191 17.36 -4.52 0.59
C THR A 191 18.65 -4.22 1.31
N LYS A 192 18.58 -3.88 2.60
CA LYS A 192 19.73 -3.58 3.46
C LYS A 192 20.00 -4.70 4.45
N LEU A 193 18.97 -5.29 5.03
CA LEU A 193 19.07 -6.38 6.00
C LEU A 193 17.86 -7.31 5.88
N PRO A 194 18.05 -8.65 5.96
CA PRO A 194 16.94 -9.58 6.05
C PRO A 194 16.17 -9.30 7.34
N ILE A 195 14.89 -8.90 7.21
CA ILE A 195 14.00 -8.76 8.36
C ILE A 195 13.70 -10.18 8.86
N PRO A 196 13.96 -10.49 10.14
CA PRO A 196 13.60 -11.79 10.68
C PRO A 196 12.10 -12.05 10.50
N LYS A 197 11.75 -13.27 10.10
CA LYS A 197 10.34 -13.68 9.96
C LYS A 197 9.79 -14.28 11.25
N THR A 198 10.67 -14.83 12.08
CA THR A 198 10.36 -15.37 13.39
C THR A 198 11.31 -14.82 14.44
N VAL A 199 10.85 -14.79 15.69
CA VAL A 199 11.66 -14.42 16.85
C VAL A 199 11.23 -15.28 18.04
N ASP A 200 12.19 -15.61 18.90
CA ASP A 200 11.90 -16.20 20.21
C ASP A 200 11.73 -15.09 21.24
N ILE A 201 10.61 -15.13 21.97
CA ILE A 201 10.31 -14.19 23.06
C ILE A 201 10.09 -14.98 24.33
N LEU A 202 10.74 -14.53 25.41
CA LEU A 202 10.49 -15.03 26.76
C LEU A 202 9.13 -14.49 27.26
N ASP A 203 8.13 -15.36 27.32
CA ASP A 203 6.76 -15.05 27.78
C ASP A 203 6.54 -15.76 29.13
N GLY A 204 6.77 -15.04 30.22
CA GLY A 204 6.86 -15.64 31.56
C GLY A 204 8.16 -16.42 31.72
N GLU A 205 8.08 -17.72 32.01
CA GLU A 205 9.25 -18.60 32.21
C GLU A 205 9.58 -19.46 30.98
N GLN A 206 8.86 -19.28 29.86
CA GLN A 206 9.00 -20.11 28.67
C GLN A 206 9.40 -19.27 27.45
N TRP A 207 10.37 -19.79 26.69
CA TRP A 207 10.68 -19.27 25.35
C TRP A 207 9.66 -19.77 24.36
N LYS A 208 9.09 -18.85 23.59
CA LYS A 208 8.10 -19.15 22.57
C LYS A 208 8.49 -18.50 21.25
N GLU A 209 8.34 -19.24 20.18
CA GLU A 209 8.56 -18.73 18.83
C GLU A 209 7.31 -18.01 18.31
N TYR A 210 7.52 -16.81 17.78
CA TYR A 210 6.49 -15.99 17.15
C TYR A 210 6.87 -15.70 15.70
N GLU A 211 5.90 -15.81 14.80
CA GLU A 211 5.99 -15.14 13.49
C GLU A 211 5.78 -13.64 13.69
N ILE A 212 6.58 -12.82 13.00
CA ILE A 212 6.54 -11.36 13.15
C ILE A 212 6.24 -10.64 11.84
N VAL A 213 5.50 -9.54 11.99
CA VAL A 213 5.19 -8.63 10.90
C VAL A 213 5.42 -7.20 11.37
N LEU A 214 6.19 -6.43 10.61
CA LEU A 214 6.43 -5.01 10.88
C LEU A 214 5.35 -4.16 10.21
N ASP A 215 4.47 -3.58 11.01
CA ASP A 215 3.48 -2.63 10.53
C ASP A 215 3.98 -1.21 10.79
N TYR A 216 4.73 -0.69 9.80
CA TYR A 216 5.34 0.64 9.85
C TYR A 216 4.29 1.75 9.90
N LYS A 217 3.10 1.55 9.34
CA LYS A 217 2.03 2.55 9.34
C LYS A 217 1.56 2.87 10.75
N TYR A 218 1.38 1.84 11.56
CA TYR A 218 0.94 1.96 12.96
C TYR A 218 2.10 1.85 13.96
N ARG A 219 3.34 1.69 13.47
CA ARG A 219 4.58 1.57 14.25
C ARG A 219 4.49 0.48 15.31
N ARG A 220 4.14 -0.73 14.88
CA ARG A 220 4.02 -1.88 15.76
C ARG A 220 4.67 -3.12 15.15
N ILE A 221 5.19 -3.98 16.00
CA ILE A 221 5.52 -5.36 15.64
C ILE A 221 4.29 -6.18 15.98
N VAL A 222 3.72 -6.86 14.99
CA VAL A 222 2.65 -7.83 15.25
C VAL A 222 3.26 -9.20 15.36
N LEU A 223 2.86 -9.93 16.40
CA LEU A 223 3.36 -11.24 16.78
C LEU A 223 2.22 -12.24 16.66
N ARG A 224 2.47 -13.37 15.98
CA ARG A 224 1.60 -14.55 16.02
C ARG A 224 2.37 -15.72 16.62
N GLU A 225 1.88 -16.28 17.72
CA GLU A 225 2.47 -17.48 18.33
C GLU A 225 2.37 -18.66 17.34
N ASN A 226 3.47 -19.31 17.00
CA ASN A 226 3.45 -20.37 15.98
C ASN A 226 2.65 -21.61 16.41
N ALA A 227 2.71 -21.96 17.71
CA ALA A 227 1.99 -23.09 18.28
C ALA A 227 0.52 -22.77 18.64
N GLY A 228 0.11 -21.50 18.55
CA GLY A 228 -1.20 -21.02 19.01
C GLY A 228 -1.92 -20.14 17.99
N LEU A 229 -3.06 -19.61 18.40
CA LEU A 229 -3.81 -18.60 17.64
C LEU A 229 -3.72 -17.22 18.30
N ASN A 230 -2.78 -17.04 19.21
CA ASN A 230 -2.62 -15.80 19.94
C ASN A 230 -1.91 -14.76 19.06
N ILE A 231 -2.58 -13.63 18.87
CA ILE A 231 -2.02 -12.44 18.23
C ILE A 231 -1.73 -11.40 19.30
N ARG A 232 -0.54 -10.82 19.26
CA ARG A 232 -0.13 -9.71 20.13
C ARG A 232 0.52 -8.62 19.29
N SER A 233 0.64 -7.42 19.85
CA SER A 233 1.46 -6.37 19.26
C SER A 233 2.38 -5.74 20.28
N LEU A 234 3.60 -5.43 19.84
CA LEU A 234 4.53 -4.56 20.54
C LEU A 234 4.48 -3.18 19.88
N GLN A 235 4.09 -2.16 20.64
CA GLN A 235 4.09 -0.78 20.15
C GLN A 235 5.53 -0.25 20.12
N ILE A 236 5.97 0.25 18.97
CA ILE A 236 7.28 0.89 18.82
C ILE A 236 7.09 2.40 18.77
N GLY A 237 7.69 3.09 19.73
CA GLY A 237 7.63 4.54 19.83
C GLY A 237 6.21 5.08 20.03
N ASN A 238 6.02 6.36 19.74
CA ASN A 238 4.71 6.99 19.93
C ASN A 238 3.77 6.64 18.75
N PRO A 239 2.65 5.94 18.99
CA PRO A 239 1.64 5.72 17.95
C PRO A 239 1.10 7.09 17.49
N LYS A 240 0.89 7.27 16.19
CA LYS A 240 0.18 8.46 15.72
C LYS A 240 -1.26 8.41 16.29
N ARG A 241 -1.54 9.29 17.26
CA ARG A 241 -2.79 9.36 18.05
C ARG A 241 -4.11 9.46 17.25
N SER A 242 -4.09 9.64 15.93
CA SER A 242 -5.29 10.04 15.16
C SER A 242 -5.80 9.06 14.11
N SER A 243 -5.27 7.83 14.02
CA SER A 243 -5.61 6.90 12.91
C SER A 243 -6.21 5.55 13.30
N LEU A 244 -6.43 5.27 14.59
CA LEU A 244 -6.99 3.97 15.02
C LEU A 244 -8.52 3.92 15.06
N GLU A 245 -9.20 5.06 14.98
CA GLU A 245 -10.65 5.14 15.09
C GLU A 245 -11.25 5.55 13.74
N PHE A 246 -11.69 4.57 12.96
CA PHE A 246 -12.82 4.81 12.08
C PHE A 246 -13.93 5.39 12.94
N GLY A 247 -14.53 6.52 12.54
CA GLY A 247 -15.64 7.17 13.25
C GLY A 247 -16.86 6.27 13.39
N VAL A 248 -16.75 5.30 14.29
CA VAL A 248 -17.84 4.69 15.03
C VAL A 248 -18.10 5.71 16.14
N ASP A 249 -19.26 6.36 16.13
CA ASP A 249 -19.74 7.08 17.31
C ASP A 249 -19.88 6.06 18.44
N ILE A 250 -18.85 5.92 19.27
CA ILE A 250 -18.98 5.29 20.58
C ILE A 250 -19.48 6.41 21.48
N GLN A 251 -20.80 6.55 21.57
CA GLN A 251 -21.42 7.28 22.68
C GLN A 251 -21.05 6.55 23.96
N TRP A 252 -20.14 7.13 24.75
CA TRP A 252 -19.92 6.71 26.12
C TRP A 252 -21.14 7.14 26.92
N TYR A 253 -22.11 6.25 27.10
CA TYR A 253 -23.03 6.35 28.23
C TYR A 253 -22.34 5.68 29.41
N ASN A 254 -21.82 6.50 30.33
CA ASN A 254 -21.72 6.13 31.73
C ASN A 254 -23.03 6.53 32.40
#